data_AF-A0A923VX37-F1
#
_entry.id   AF-A0A923VX37-F1
#
_cell.length_a   1.000
_cell.length_b   1.000
_cell.length_c   1.000
_cell.angle_alpha   90.00
_cell.angle_beta   90.00
_cell.angle_gamma   90.00
#
_symmetry.space_group_name_H-M   'P 1'
#
loop_
_entity.id
_entity.type
_entity.pdbx_description
1 polymer ?
#
loop_
_entity_poly.entity_id
_entity_poly.type
_entity_poly.pdbx_seq_one_letter_code
_entity_poly.pdbx_strand_id
1 'polypeptide(L)' 'MIKIGENITLPDFPLLLAPMEDVSDPPFRRLCKTHGADLMFSEFISSEGLIRDAIKSRQKLDIFDYERPVGIQ' A
#
# COMPACT_ATOMS: atom_id res chain seq x y z
N MET A 1 -10.64 -14.85 -11.38
CA MET A 1 -10.59 -13.84 -10.31
C MET A 1 -9.65 -14.30 -9.23
N ILE A 2 -8.72 -13.46 -8.79
CA ILE A 2 -7.73 -13.78 -7.76
C ILE A 2 -8.34 -13.48 -6.39
N LYS A 3 -8.22 -14.39 -5.43
CA LYS A 3 -8.71 -14.19 -4.04
C LYS A 3 -7.54 -14.14 -3.07
N ILE A 4 -7.58 -13.19 -2.13
CA ILE A 4 -6.59 -13.06 -1.04
C ILE A 4 -7.36 -13.10 0.29
N GLY A 5 -7.18 -14.19 1.04
CA GLY A 5 -7.99 -14.47 2.21
C GLY A 5 -9.49 -14.56 1.87
N GLU A 6 -10.34 -14.25 2.85
CA GLU A 6 -11.79 -14.35 2.71
C GLU A 6 -12.44 -13.07 2.13
N ASN A 7 -11.78 -11.91 2.29
CA ASN A 7 -12.41 -10.61 2.08
C ASN A 7 -11.91 -9.84 0.85
N ILE A 8 -10.86 -10.28 0.16
CA ILE A 8 -10.31 -9.57 -1.00
C ILE A 8 -10.49 -10.43 -2.25
N THR A 9 -11.19 -9.88 -3.25
CA THR A 9 -11.30 -10.44 -4.60
C THR A 9 -10.83 -9.39 -5.59
N LEU A 10 -9.84 -9.76 -6.40
CA LEU A 10 -9.26 -8.93 -7.46
C LEU A 10 -9.79 -9.40 -8.83
N PRO A 11 -9.82 -8.51 -9.84
CA PRO A 11 -10.22 -8.88 -11.20
C PRO A 11 -9.25 -9.90 -11.83
N ASP A 12 -9.59 -10.42 -13.00
CA ASP A 12 -8.77 -11.43 -13.70
C ASP A 12 -7.39 -10.90 -14.13
N PHE A 13 -7.30 -9.60 -14.42
CA PHE A 13 -6.07 -8.90 -14.76
C PHE A 13 -5.92 -7.66 -13.88
N PRO A 14 -5.43 -7.81 -12.63
CA PRO A 14 -5.39 -6.70 -11.69
C PRO A 14 -4.24 -5.74 -11.96
N LEU A 15 -4.51 -4.44 -11.77
CA LEU A 15 -3.51 -3.39 -11.83
C LEU A 15 -2.99 -3.08 -10.41
N LEU A 16 -1.71 -3.39 -10.19
CA LEU A 16 -1.08 -3.21 -8.89
C LEU A 16 -0.14 -2.01 -8.94
N LEU A 17 -0.27 -1.08 -7.99
CA LEU A 17 0.71 -0.01 -7.83
C LEU A 17 1.93 -0.53 -7.09
N ALA A 18 3.09 -0.52 -7.74
CA ALA A 18 4.35 -0.96 -7.14
C ALA A 18 4.78 -0.05 -5.96
N PRO A 19 5.47 -0.61 -4.95
CA PRO A 19 6.07 0.18 -3.88
C PRO A 19 7.27 0.95 -4.42
N MET A 20 7.29 2.25 -4.16
CA MET A 20 8.33 3.18 -4.61
C MET A 20 8.60 4.20 -3.51
N GLU A 21 9.81 4.18 -2.97
CA GLU A 21 10.28 5.10 -1.92
C GLU A 21 10.12 6.56 -2.36
N ASP A 22 9.64 7.41 -1.45
CA ASP A 22 9.36 8.84 -1.65
C ASP A 22 8.34 9.15 -2.77
N VAL A 23 7.62 8.14 -3.26
CA VAL A 23 6.60 8.28 -4.33
C VAL A 23 5.26 7.69 -3.91
N SER A 24 5.25 6.47 -3.37
CA SER A 24 4.02 5.72 -3.04
C SER A 24 3.42 6.10 -1.68
N ASP A 25 3.38 7.39 -1.37
CA ASP A 25 2.80 7.96 -0.15
C ASP A 25 1.25 7.95 -0.19
N PRO A 26 0.53 8.24 0.92
CA PRO A 26 -0.93 8.16 0.94
C PRO A 26 -1.66 9.05 -0.11
N PRO A 27 -1.24 10.30 -0.35
CA PRO A 27 -1.80 11.11 -1.44
C PRO A 27 -1.64 10.49 -2.83
N PHE A 28 -0.45 9.97 -3.16
CA PHE A 28 -0.22 9.36 -4.46
C PHE A 28 -1.00 8.06 -4.63
N ARG A 29 -1.02 7.20 -3.59
CA ARG A 29 -1.85 5.99 -3.59
C ARG A 29 -3.33 6.34 -3.74
N ARG A 30 -3.83 7.38 -3.08
CA ARG A 30 -5.21 7.86 -3.30
C ARG A 30 -5.47 8.20 -4.76
N LEU A 31 -4.55 8.94 -5.40
CA LEU A 31 -4.67 9.29 -6.82
C LEU A 31 -4.73 8.01 -7.68
N CYS A 32 -3.78 7.09 -7.51
CA CYS A 32 -3.77 5.83 -8.25
C CYS A 32 -5.04 5.00 -8.03
N LYS A 33 -5.56 4.96 -6.80
CA LYS A 33 -6.83 4.29 -6.47
C LYS A 33 -8.00 4.88 -7.25
N THR A 34 -8.07 6.21 -7.34
CA THR A 34 -9.11 6.90 -8.13
C THR A 34 -8.98 6.67 -9.64
N HIS A 35 -7.79 6.27 -10.11
CA HIS A 35 -7.51 5.96 -11.51
C HIS A 35 -7.50 4.47 -11.84
N GLY A 36 -7.96 3.60 -10.92
CA GLY A 36 -8.19 2.18 -11.21
C GLY A 36 -7.11 1.22 -10.72
N ALA A 37 -6.25 1.62 -9.78
CA ALA A 37 -5.39 0.67 -9.08
C ALA A 37 -6.24 -0.27 -8.18
N ASP A 38 -6.11 -1.57 -8.39
CA ASP A 38 -6.89 -2.59 -7.68
C ASP A 38 -6.30 -2.86 -6.29
N LEU A 39 -4.97 -2.91 -6.21
CA LEU A 39 -4.19 -3.08 -4.98
C LEU A 39 -2.93 -2.22 -5.04
N MET A 40 -2.50 -1.72 -3.90
CA MET A 40 -1.33 -0.85 -3.79
C MET A 40 -0.42 -1.34 -2.67
N PHE A 41 0.81 -0.85 -2.63
CA PHE A 41 1.75 -1.12 -1.54
C PHE A 41 2.17 0.19 -0.87
N SER A 42 2.52 0.14 0.42
CA SER A 42 3.27 1.20 1.07
C SER A 42 4.65 1.35 0.43
N GLU A 43 5.33 2.45 0.74
CA GLU A 43 6.78 2.53 0.58
C GLU A 43 7.49 1.44 1.40
N PHE A 44 8.78 1.21 1.11
CA PHE A 44 9.58 0.27 1.87
C PHE A 44 9.74 0.74 3.32
N ILE A 45 9.34 -0.11 4.26
CA ILE A 45 9.47 0.17 5.68
C ILE A 45 10.64 -0.63 6.26
N SER A 46 11.66 0.08 6.73
CA SER A 46 12.78 -0.56 7.41
C SER A 46 12.32 -1.23 8.72
N SER A 47 12.45 -2.56 8.80
CA SER A 47 12.15 -3.33 10.01
C SER A 47 12.99 -2.88 11.22
N GLU A 48 14.29 -2.60 11.01
CA GLU A 48 15.15 -2.01 12.06
C GLU A 48 14.66 -0.63 12.49
N GLY A 49 14.23 0.20 11.53
CA GLY A 49 13.66 1.50 11.83
C GLY A 49 12.37 1.40 12.65
N LEU A 50 11.51 0.40 12.38
CA LEU A 50 10.31 0.15 13.20
C LEU A 50 10.66 -0.29 14.62
N ILE A 51 11.60 -1.23 14.78
CA ILE A 51 12.04 -1.74 16.09
C ILE A 51 12.66 -0.62 16.94
N ARG A 52 13.27 0.39 16.30
CA ARG A 52 13.92 1.53 16.96
C ARG A 52 13.03 2.78 17.02
N ASP A 53 11.73 2.67 16.75
CA ASP A 53 10.78 3.78 16.75
C ASP A 53 11.18 4.98 15.86
N ALA A 54 11.88 4.71 14.76
CA ALA A 54 12.25 5.74 13.80
C ALA A 54 10.98 6.37 13.20
N ILE A 55 10.85 7.69 13.39
CA ILE A 55 9.66 8.46 13.00
C ILE A 55 9.28 8.22 11.54
N LYS A 56 10.27 8.22 10.63
CA LYS A 56 10.05 7.99 9.20
C LYS A 56 9.47 6.59 8.91
N SER A 57 9.96 5.54 9.58
CA SER A 57 9.42 4.18 9.41
C SER A 57 7.99 4.08 9.92
N ARG A 58 7.68 4.74 11.04
CA ARG A 58 6.32 4.75 11.59
C ARG A 58 5.34 5.50 10.70
N GLN A 59 5.74 6.62 10.11
CA GLN A 59 4.89 7.40 9.19
C GLN A 59 4.48 6.59 7.95
N LYS A 60 5.34 5.72 7.43
CA LYS A 60 4.99 4.87 6.28
C LYS A 60 3.90 3.82 6.56
N LEU A 61 3.57 3.59 7.84
CA LEU A 61 2.44 2.75 8.24
C LEU A 61 1.09 3.47 8.13
N ASP A 62 1.08 4.77 7.82
CA ASP A 62 -0.16 5.53 7.63
C ASP A 62 -0.89 5.00 6.39
N ILE A 63 -1.98 4.26 6.66
CA ILE A 63 -2.91 3.70 5.68
C ILE A 63 -4.32 4.08 6.10
N PHE A 64 -5.05 4.72 5.18
CA PHE A 64 -6.42 5.14 5.36
C PHE A 64 -7.40 4.14 4.72
N ASP A 65 -8.61 4.05 5.25
CA ASP A 65 -9.59 3.04 4.82
C ASP A 65 -9.93 3.11 3.33
N TYR A 66 -9.92 4.30 2.75
CA TYR A 66 -10.21 4.51 1.34
C TYR A 66 -9.14 3.96 0.39
N GLU A 67 -7.96 3.61 0.90
CA GLU A 67 -6.87 3.05 0.10
C GLU A 67 -7.03 1.54 -0.06
N ARG A 68 -7.81 0.89 0.81
CA ARG A 68 -7.87 -0.58 0.87
C ARG A 68 -8.39 -1.18 -0.45
N PRO A 69 -7.84 -2.32 -0.90
CA PRO A 69 -6.77 -3.12 -0.25
C PRO A 69 -5.36 -2.56 -0.51
N VAL A 70 -4.52 -2.58 0.54
CA VAL A 70 -3.10 -2.16 0.52
C VAL A 70 -2.24 -3.22 1.21
N GLY A 71 -1.07 -3.52 0.64
CA GLY A 71 -0.01 -4.32 1.27
C GLY A 71 1.07 -3.44 1.90
N ILE A 72 1.74 -3.94 2.93
CA ILE A 72 2.92 -3.29 3.53
C ILE A 72 4.17 -3.96 2.97
N GLN A 73 5.14 -3.16 2.50
CA GLN A 73 6.45 -3.64 2.06
C GLN A 73 7.53 -3.42 3.12
#